data_AF-A0A1L7N6T7-F1
#
_entry.id   AF-A0A1L7N6T7-F1
#
_cell.length_a   1.000
_cell.length_b   1.000
_cell.length_c   1.000
_cell.angle_alpha   90.00
_cell.angle_beta   90.00
_cell.angle_gamma   90.00
#
_symmetry.space_group_name_H-M   'P 1'
#
loop_
_entity.id
_entity.type
_entity.pdbx_description
1 polymer ?
#
loop_
_entity_poly.entity_id
_entity_poly.type
_entity_poly.pdbx_seq_one_letter_code
_entity_poly.pdbx_strand_id
1 'polypeptide(L)'
;MALINCEECDRMASDQAAACPHCGAPIARQPAPVQAQPRVQVIRSVGFWLGVGILLFPIIFVWFLLRQGHSTTSRVIGFAWLALMLVGMATSERSPSRSVSGDQSQPAKVMAPAEPLREISAQQLAQAYDRNTVAADQQFKGKHFKVTGLVDSINTDLFGNPYVTLRGGVNQFMQPQFELDKAHANYAAGLQSGMRITMTCRGRGDVAKTPMSDGCVPSN
;
A
#
# COMPACT_ATOMS: atom_id res chain seq x y z
N MET A 1 -32.52 -17.01 -55.29
CA MET A 1 -31.65 -17.39 -56.43
C MET A 1 -32.52 -17.28 -57.65
N ALA A 2 -32.36 -16.21 -58.42
CA ALA A 2 -33.10 -16.05 -59.65
C ALA A 2 -32.29 -16.66 -60.81
N LEU A 3 -32.95 -17.40 -61.69
CA LEU A 3 -32.35 -17.82 -62.94
C LEU A 3 -32.44 -16.64 -63.91
N ILE A 4 -31.30 -16.19 -64.41
CA ILE A 4 -31.20 -15.12 -65.41
C ILE A 4 -30.69 -15.69 -66.72
N ASN A 5 -31.05 -15.07 -67.84
CA ASN A 5 -30.50 -15.44 -69.14
C ASN A 5 -29.12 -14.81 -69.29
N CYS A 6 -28.15 -15.60 -69.75
CA CYS A 6 -26.81 -15.10 -70.07
C CYS A 6 -26.86 -14.27 -71.36
N GLU A 7 -26.38 -13.02 -71.31
CA GLU A 7 -26.38 -12.08 -72.45
C GLU A 7 -25.58 -12.57 -73.67
N GLU A 8 -24.65 -13.51 -73.49
CA GLU A 8 -23.81 -14.00 -74.59
C GLU A 8 -24.35 -15.25 -75.28
N CYS A 9 -25.02 -16.14 -74.53
CA CYS A 9 -25.45 -17.43 -75.07
C CYS A 9 -26.94 -17.73 -74.87
N ASP A 10 -27.71 -16.79 -74.32
CA ASP A 10 -29.15 -16.84 -74.05
C ASP A 10 -29.64 -18.06 -73.24
N ARG A 11 -28.71 -18.76 -72.57
CA ARG A 11 -29.05 -19.89 -71.69
C ARG A 11 -29.21 -19.42 -70.25
N MET A 12 -30.14 -20.06 -69.55
CA MET A 12 -30.42 -19.76 -68.14
C MET A 12 -29.24 -20.15 -67.27
N ALA A 13 -28.81 -19.24 -66.41
CA ALA A 13 -27.76 -19.43 -65.42
C ALA A 13 -28.14 -18.74 -64.11
N SER A 14 -27.53 -19.19 -63.00
CA SER A 14 -27.78 -18.60 -61.69
C SER A 14 -27.16 -17.20 -61.61
N ASP A 15 -27.91 -16.22 -61.09
CA ASP A 15 -27.46 -14.84 -60.86
C ASP A 15 -26.28 -14.71 -59.88
N GLN A 16 -25.95 -15.78 -59.15
CA GLN A 16 -24.81 -15.83 -58.23
C GLN A 16 -23.59 -16.56 -58.79
N ALA A 17 -23.67 -17.15 -60.00
CA ALA A 17 -22.52 -17.81 -60.58
C ALA A 17 -21.47 -16.78 -61.00
N ALA A 18 -20.19 -17.03 -60.69
CA ALA A 18 -19.10 -16.15 -61.11
C ALA A 18 -19.00 -16.07 -62.66
N ALA A 19 -19.32 -17.17 -63.35
CA ALA A 19 -19.38 -17.26 -64.80
C ALA A 19 -20.48 -18.24 -65.26
N CYS A 20 -20.95 -18.05 -66.49
CA CYS A 20 -21.94 -18.91 -67.14
C CYS A 20 -21.35 -20.30 -67.39
N PRO A 21 -21.98 -21.40 -66.93
CA PRO A 21 -21.43 -22.75 -67.10
C PRO A 21 -21.45 -23.23 -68.56
N HIS A 22 -22.18 -22.56 -69.46
CA HIS A 22 -22.29 -22.96 -70.86
C HIS A 22 -21.27 -22.30 -71.77
N CYS A 23 -21.01 -21.00 -71.60
CA CYS A 23 -20.10 -20.24 -72.47
C CYS A 23 -18.89 -19.64 -71.73
N GLY A 24 -18.89 -19.65 -70.39
CA GLY A 24 -17.82 -19.05 -69.58
C GLY A 24 -17.93 -17.53 -69.40
N ALA A 25 -18.96 -16.88 -69.94
CA ALA A 25 -19.20 -15.44 -69.77
C ALA A 25 -19.31 -15.04 -68.29
N PRO A 26 -18.62 -14.00 -67.81
CA PRO A 26 -18.75 -13.57 -66.42
C PRO A 26 -20.15 -13.01 -66.15
N ILE A 27 -20.87 -13.60 -65.18
CA ILE A 27 -22.25 -13.17 -64.83
C ILE A 27 -22.22 -12.14 -63.68
N ALA A 28 -21.24 -12.24 -62.79
CA ALA A 28 -21.09 -11.32 -61.68
C ALA A 28 -20.43 -10.00 -62.14
N ARG A 29 -21.19 -8.90 -62.17
CA ARG A 29 -20.61 -7.55 -62.17
C ARG A 29 -19.74 -7.43 -60.92
N GLN A 30 -18.42 -7.41 -61.11
CA GLN A 30 -17.44 -7.36 -60.02
C GLN A 30 -17.75 -6.18 -59.09
N PRO A 31 -17.86 -6.38 -57.76
CA PRO A 31 -17.75 -5.26 -56.84
C PRO A 31 -16.33 -4.67 -56.97
N ALA A 32 -16.27 -3.35 -57.07
CA ALA A 32 -15.05 -2.56 -57.29
C ALA A 32 -13.86 -2.99 -56.40
N PRO A 33 -12.61 -2.81 -56.85
CA PRO A 33 -11.43 -3.24 -56.12
C PRO A 33 -11.37 -2.59 -54.73
N VAL A 34 -11.22 -3.43 -53.70
CA VAL A 34 -11.04 -3.05 -52.30
C VAL A 34 -9.74 -2.25 -52.18
N GLN A 35 -9.86 -0.92 -52.03
CA GLN A 35 -8.70 -0.09 -51.69
C GLN A 35 -8.24 -0.42 -50.26
N ALA A 36 -6.93 -0.63 -50.13
CA ALA A 36 -6.27 -0.90 -48.86
C ALA A 36 -6.52 0.24 -47.86
N GLN A 37 -7.18 -0.07 -46.74
CA GLN A 37 -7.43 0.88 -45.67
C GLN A 37 -6.10 1.25 -44.98
N PRO A 38 -5.83 2.54 -44.71
CA PRO A 38 -4.70 2.93 -43.87
C PRO A 38 -4.95 2.42 -42.45
N ARG A 39 -3.94 1.78 -41.84
CA ARG A 39 -3.98 1.36 -40.44
C ARG A 39 -4.15 2.60 -39.55
N VAL A 40 -5.35 2.82 -39.03
CA VAL A 40 -5.61 3.82 -37.98
C VAL A 40 -4.87 3.36 -36.73
N GLN A 41 -3.69 3.94 -36.50
CA GLN A 41 -2.97 3.80 -35.25
C GLN A 41 -3.78 4.54 -34.18
N VAL A 42 -4.55 3.79 -33.39
CA VAL A 42 -5.29 4.34 -32.24
C VAL A 42 -4.27 4.70 -31.17
N ILE A 43 -3.78 5.94 -31.20
CA ILE A 43 -3.00 6.51 -30.10
C ILE A 43 -3.97 6.69 -28.94
N ARG A 44 -4.11 5.66 -28.10
CA ARG A 44 -4.85 5.75 -26.84
C ARG A 44 -4.02 6.60 -25.90
N SER A 45 -4.52 7.77 -25.53
CA SER A 45 -3.92 8.59 -24.49
C SER A 45 -3.87 7.78 -23.19
N VAL A 46 -2.70 7.74 -22.57
CA VAL A 46 -2.52 7.15 -21.25
C VAL A 46 -3.36 7.95 -20.26
N GLY A 47 -4.39 7.32 -19.71
CA GLY A 47 -5.31 7.97 -18.79
C GLY A 47 -4.56 8.54 -17.58
N PHE A 48 -5.03 9.67 -17.07
CA PHE A 48 -4.52 10.36 -15.87
C PHE A 48 -4.23 9.40 -14.70
N TRP A 49 -5.04 8.35 -14.55
CA TRP A 49 -4.88 7.29 -13.56
C TRP A 49 -3.61 6.43 -13.72
N LEU A 50 -3.09 6.27 -14.93
CA LEU A 50 -1.81 5.60 -15.16
C LEU A 50 -0.64 6.43 -14.62
N GLY A 51 -0.73 7.76 -14.70
CA GLY A 51 0.26 8.67 -14.13
C GLY A 51 0.30 8.62 -12.60
N VAL A 52 -0.87 8.55 -11.95
CA VAL A 52 -0.98 8.43 -10.49
C VAL A 52 -0.37 7.12 -9.98
N GLY A 53 -0.56 6.02 -10.73
CA GLY A 53 0.04 4.72 -10.41
C GLY A 53 1.58 4.71 -10.44
N ILE A 54 2.21 5.46 -11.35
CA ILE A 54 3.67 5.60 -11.45
C ILE A 54 4.25 6.25 -10.19
N LEU A 55 3.53 7.20 -9.60
CA LEU A 55 3.98 7.95 -8.42
C LEU A 55 3.89 7.11 -7.14
N LEU A 56 2.82 6.31 -6.99
CA LEU A 56 2.58 5.52 -5.77
C LEU A 56 3.38 4.21 -5.68
N PHE A 57 3.68 3.55 -6.81
CA PHE A 57 4.34 2.24 -6.83
C PHE A 57 5.48 2.16 -7.86
N PRO A 58 6.57 2.92 -7.66
CA PRO A 58 7.68 2.99 -8.63
C PRO A 58 8.31 1.61 -8.92
N ILE A 59 8.38 0.73 -7.92
CA ILE A 59 8.98 -0.62 -8.05
C ILE A 59 8.14 -1.51 -8.99
N ILE A 60 6.81 -1.46 -8.88
CA ILE A 60 5.91 -2.23 -9.75
C ILE A 60 6.02 -1.75 -11.20
N PHE A 61 6.19 -0.44 -11.38
CA PHE A 61 6.29 0.17 -12.71
C PHE A 61 7.61 -0.12 -13.42
N VAL A 62 8.73 -0.25 -12.70
CA VAL A 62 10.01 -0.73 -13.26
C VAL A 62 9.89 -2.14 -13.78
N TRP A 63 9.26 -3.04 -13.02
CA TRP A 63 9.00 -4.41 -13.47
C TRP A 63 8.12 -4.43 -14.73
N PHE A 64 7.14 -3.52 -14.82
CA PHE A 64 6.30 -3.36 -16.02
C PHE A 64 7.06 -2.80 -17.24
N LEU A 65 8.00 -1.86 -17.05
CA LEU A 65 8.86 -1.33 -18.13
C LEU A 65 9.82 -2.38 -18.73
N LEU A 66 10.16 -3.40 -17.94
CA LEU A 66 10.96 -4.55 -18.39
C LEU A 66 10.14 -5.58 -19.18
N ARG A 67 8.80 -5.48 -19.19
CA ARG A 67 7.92 -6.30 -20.04
C ARG A 67 8.12 -5.94 -21.52
N GLN A 68 8.05 -6.95 -22.39
CA GLN A 68 8.26 -6.76 -23.83
C GLN A 68 7.13 -5.93 -24.45
N GLY A 69 7.48 -4.91 -25.26
CA GLY A 69 6.53 -4.04 -25.97
C GLY A 69 6.69 -2.53 -25.77
N HIS A 70 7.54 -2.08 -24.82
CA HIS A 70 7.76 -0.65 -24.56
C HIS A 70 9.01 -0.10 -25.23
N SER A 71 8.90 1.10 -25.80
CA SER A 71 9.99 1.81 -26.51
C SER A 71 11.16 2.14 -25.56
N THR A 72 12.38 2.08 -26.05
CA THR A 72 13.61 2.36 -25.29
C THR A 72 13.60 3.76 -24.65
N THR A 73 12.99 4.74 -25.30
CA THR A 73 12.82 6.11 -24.77
C THR A 73 11.96 6.13 -23.49
N SER A 74 10.91 5.31 -23.42
CA SER A 74 10.04 5.23 -22.23
C SER A 74 10.74 4.58 -21.04
N ARG A 75 11.66 3.63 -21.29
CA ARG A 75 12.49 3.01 -20.26
C ARG A 75 13.47 4.03 -19.66
N VAL A 76 14.14 4.82 -20.49
CA VAL A 76 15.11 5.83 -20.05
C VAL A 76 14.44 6.89 -19.17
N ILE A 77 13.26 7.39 -19.56
CA ILE A 77 12.50 8.36 -18.77
C ILE A 77 12.07 7.76 -17.42
N GLY A 78 11.62 6.50 -17.40
CA GLY A 78 11.22 5.80 -16.18
C GLY A 78 12.38 5.60 -15.19
N PHE A 79 13.54 5.15 -15.67
CA PHE A 79 14.74 4.99 -14.83
C PHE A 79 15.29 6.34 -14.34
N ALA A 80 15.26 7.39 -15.16
CA ALA A 80 15.67 8.73 -14.75
C ALA A 80 14.77 9.31 -13.65
N TRP A 81 13.45 9.15 -13.76
CA TRP A 81 12.50 9.58 -12.73
C TRP A 81 12.69 8.81 -11.42
N LEU A 82 12.93 7.50 -11.49
CA LEU A 82 13.20 6.67 -10.31
C LEU A 82 14.52 7.04 -9.63
N ALA A 83 15.57 7.29 -10.40
CA ALA A 83 16.85 7.76 -9.87
C ALA A 83 16.69 9.11 -9.16
N LEU A 84 15.91 10.04 -9.72
CA LEU A 84 15.63 11.34 -9.12
C LEU A 84 14.83 11.18 -7.80
N MET A 85 13.82 10.32 -7.77
CA MET A 85 13.07 10.00 -6.54
C MET A 85 13.95 9.35 -5.46
N LEU A 86 14.86 8.45 -5.83
CA LEU A 86 15.82 7.84 -4.90
C LEU A 86 16.82 8.87 -4.36
N VAL A 87 17.31 9.79 -5.18
CA VAL A 87 18.22 10.88 -4.76
C VAL A 87 17.51 11.88 -3.84
N GLY A 88 16.22 12.15 -4.07
CA GLY A 88 15.41 13.00 -3.17
C GLY A 88 15.19 12.38 -1.79
N MET A 89 15.02 11.06 -1.71
CA MET A 89 14.92 10.34 -0.44
C MET A 89 16.27 10.24 0.29
N ALA A 90 17.38 10.12 -0.45
CA ALA A 90 18.74 10.06 0.13
C ALA A 90 19.29 11.43 0.59
N THR A 91 18.67 12.54 0.17
CA THR A 91 19.04 13.89 0.61
C THR A 91 18.16 14.42 1.75
N SER A 92 17.10 13.67 2.13
CA SER A 92 16.27 13.96 3.31
C SER A 92 16.78 13.31 4.60
N GLU A 93 18.10 13.23 4.81
CA GLU A 93 18.66 13.08 6.15
C GLU A 93 19.95 13.89 6.28
N ARG A 94 19.81 15.11 6.80
CA ARG A 94 20.83 15.81 7.62
C ARG A 94 20.20 17.04 8.27
N SER A 95 19.35 16.81 9.27
CA SER A 95 19.28 17.74 10.40
C SER A 95 20.44 17.39 11.32
N PRO A 96 21.45 18.27 11.50
CA PRO A 96 22.43 18.09 12.55
C PRO A 96 21.71 18.34 13.88
N SER A 97 21.36 17.26 14.58
CA SER A 97 21.03 17.33 16.00
C SER A 97 22.20 18.00 16.72
N ARG A 98 21.99 19.24 17.17
CA ARG A 98 22.90 19.96 18.05
C ARG A 98 23.22 19.09 19.24
N SER A 99 24.49 18.76 19.38
CA SER A 99 25.10 18.31 20.63
C SER A 99 24.83 19.35 21.71
N VAL A 100 24.19 18.94 22.80
CA VAL A 100 24.28 19.64 24.08
C VAL A 100 24.99 18.68 25.02
N SER A 101 26.32 18.79 25.05
CA SER A 101 27.08 18.40 26.23
C SER A 101 26.81 19.45 27.31
N GLY A 102 26.32 18.99 28.44
CA GLY A 102 26.11 19.79 29.64
C GLY A 102 26.15 18.87 30.84
N ASP A 103 27.36 18.40 31.16
CA ASP A 103 27.68 17.79 32.44
C ASP A 103 27.58 18.90 33.51
N GLN A 104 26.53 18.87 34.32
CA GLN A 104 26.48 19.56 35.61
C GLN A 104 25.78 18.67 36.63
N SER A 105 26.60 17.96 37.41
CA SER A 105 26.23 17.50 38.74
C SER A 105 26.07 18.71 39.66
N GLN A 106 24.84 18.97 40.13
CA GLN A 106 24.57 19.63 41.41
C GLN A 106 23.33 19.02 42.09
N PRO A 107 23.29 19.04 43.45
CA PRO A 107 22.57 18.07 44.25
C PRO A 107 21.12 18.45 44.54
N ALA A 108 20.35 17.43 44.89
CA ALA A 108 18.92 17.40 45.17
C ALA A 108 18.36 18.60 45.98
N LYS A 109 17.32 19.25 45.43
CA LYS A 109 16.26 19.89 46.24
C LYS A 109 14.93 20.04 45.47
N VAL A 110 13.96 19.21 45.87
CA VAL A 110 12.49 19.43 45.88
C VAL A 110 11.75 19.52 44.52
N MET A 111 11.26 18.35 44.11
CA MET A 111 9.87 18.05 43.75
C MET A 111 9.05 19.19 43.08
N ALA A 112 9.28 19.39 41.79
CA ALA A 112 8.21 19.73 40.87
C ALA A 112 7.50 18.43 40.48
N PRO A 113 6.15 18.34 40.47
CA PRO A 113 5.48 17.22 39.85
C PRO A 113 5.89 17.20 38.38
N ALA A 114 6.75 16.24 38.01
CA ALA A 114 6.86 15.82 36.64
C ALA A 114 5.43 15.53 36.18
N GLU A 115 4.99 16.22 35.12
CA GLU A 115 3.64 16.06 34.56
C GLU A 115 3.33 14.56 34.51
N PRO A 116 2.37 14.07 35.32
CA PRO A 116 2.25 12.64 35.55
C PRO A 116 1.91 12.00 34.22
N LEU A 117 2.84 11.18 33.70
CA LEU A 117 2.57 10.34 32.54
C LEU A 117 1.25 9.63 32.82
N ARG A 118 0.26 9.87 31.94
CA ARG A 118 -1.11 9.44 32.20
C ARG A 118 -1.13 7.93 32.40
N GLU A 119 -1.45 7.48 33.61
CA GLU A 119 -1.55 6.07 33.93
C GLU A 119 -2.91 5.53 33.48
N ILE A 120 -2.90 4.49 32.65
CA ILE A 120 -4.11 3.87 32.10
C ILE A 120 -3.96 2.36 32.06
N SER A 121 -5.07 1.63 32.21
CA SER A 121 -5.05 0.18 31.96
C SER A 121 -5.19 -0.13 30.47
N ALA A 122 -4.66 -1.28 30.04
CA ALA A 122 -4.89 -1.79 28.68
C ALA A 122 -6.38 -1.88 28.31
N GLN A 123 -7.22 -2.25 29.29
CA GLN A 123 -8.68 -2.31 29.17
C GLN A 123 -9.30 -0.94 28.89
N GLN A 124 -8.94 0.07 29.67
CA GLN A 124 -9.44 1.42 29.50
C GLN A 124 -8.99 2.02 28.17
N LEU A 125 -7.76 1.74 27.73
CA LEU A 125 -7.27 2.17 26.43
C LEU A 125 -8.13 1.57 25.31
N ALA A 126 -8.36 0.26 25.31
CA ALA A 126 -9.19 -0.41 24.31
C ALA A 126 -10.63 0.12 24.30
N GLN A 127 -11.22 0.34 25.47
CA GLN A 127 -12.57 0.91 25.58
C GLN A 127 -12.64 2.35 25.08
N ALA A 128 -11.61 3.17 25.31
CA ALA A 128 -11.57 4.55 24.82
C ALA A 128 -11.61 4.58 23.29
N TYR A 129 -10.79 3.73 22.65
CA TYR A 129 -10.76 3.59 21.20
C TYR A 129 -12.05 3.01 20.62
N ASP A 130 -12.68 2.04 21.29
CA ASP A 130 -13.95 1.48 20.82
C ASP A 130 -15.11 2.48 20.88
N ARG A 131 -15.19 3.26 21.97
CA ARG A 131 -16.24 4.27 22.18
C ARG A 131 -16.11 5.43 21.19
N ASN A 132 -14.89 5.96 21.04
CA ASN A 132 -14.63 7.09 20.15
C ASN A 132 -13.14 7.19 19.80
N THR A 133 -12.77 6.62 18.65
CA THR A 133 -11.42 6.70 18.08
C THR A 133 -10.89 8.13 17.96
N VAL A 134 -11.71 9.10 17.53
CA VAL A 134 -11.25 10.49 17.30
C VAL A 134 -10.88 11.15 18.62
N ALA A 135 -11.69 10.96 19.66
CA ALA A 135 -11.40 11.47 21.00
C ALA A 135 -10.20 10.75 21.63
N ALA A 136 -10.07 9.43 21.42
CA ALA A 136 -8.94 8.66 21.90
C ALA A 136 -7.62 9.10 21.24
N ASP A 137 -7.63 9.35 19.93
CA ASP A 137 -6.45 9.84 19.19
C ASP A 137 -5.98 11.20 19.73
N GLN A 138 -6.89 12.11 20.04
CA GLN A 138 -6.53 13.39 20.68
C GLN A 138 -5.84 13.19 22.04
N GLN A 139 -6.13 12.09 22.74
CA GLN A 139 -5.60 11.80 24.06
C GLN A 139 -4.31 10.99 24.06
N PHE A 140 -4.15 10.05 23.12
CA PHE A 140 -3.06 9.05 23.16
C PHE A 140 -2.13 9.08 21.95
N LYS A 141 -2.60 9.50 20.77
CA LYS A 141 -1.78 9.46 19.56
C LYS A 141 -0.64 10.48 19.62
N GLY A 142 0.57 10.00 19.39
CA GLY A 142 1.81 10.78 19.51
C GLY A 142 2.20 11.13 20.94
N LYS A 143 1.44 10.70 21.95
CA LYS A 143 1.67 11.02 23.37
C LYS A 143 2.22 9.81 24.11
N HIS A 144 3.03 10.07 25.13
CA HIS A 144 3.52 9.05 26.03
C HIS A 144 2.54 8.86 27.19
N PHE A 145 2.27 7.61 27.52
CA PHE A 145 1.43 7.23 28.65
C PHE A 145 1.99 5.97 29.29
N LYS A 146 1.66 5.78 30.56
CA LYS A 146 2.04 4.59 31.31
C LYS A 146 0.86 3.62 31.29
N VAL A 147 1.10 2.41 30.83
CA VAL A 147 0.09 1.38 30.69
C VAL A 147 0.38 0.20 31.60
N THR A 148 -0.66 -0.27 32.28
CA THR A 148 -0.61 -1.48 33.10
C THR A 148 -1.62 -2.50 32.58
N GLY A 149 -1.21 -3.76 32.49
CA GLY A 149 -2.09 -4.83 32.05
C GLY A 149 -1.54 -6.21 32.33
N LEU A 150 -2.36 -7.22 32.05
CA LEU A 150 -1.95 -8.62 32.04
C LEU A 150 -1.54 -9.00 30.63
N VAL A 151 -0.39 -9.63 30.48
CA VAL A 151 0.07 -10.16 29.19
C VAL A 151 -0.89 -11.24 28.71
N ASP A 152 -1.35 -11.13 27.47
CA ASP A 152 -2.12 -12.20 26.83
C ASP A 152 -1.22 -13.06 25.96
N SER A 153 -0.53 -12.44 25.01
CA SER A 153 0.45 -13.11 24.15
C SER A 153 1.65 -12.20 23.83
N ILE A 154 2.77 -12.84 23.52
CA ILE A 154 4.02 -12.22 23.09
C ILE A 154 4.35 -12.80 21.72
N ASN A 155 4.56 -11.94 20.73
CA ASN A 155 4.82 -12.34 19.35
C ASN A 155 5.86 -11.43 18.71
N THR A 156 6.29 -11.78 17.50
CA THR A 156 7.23 -10.99 16.71
C THR A 156 6.56 -10.54 15.42
N ASP A 157 6.80 -9.30 15.02
CA ASP A 157 6.33 -8.79 13.72
C ASP A 157 7.14 -9.35 12.54
N LEU A 158 6.76 -8.96 11.32
CA LEU A 158 7.44 -9.39 10.09
C LEU A 158 8.89 -8.87 9.97
N PHE A 159 9.29 -7.90 10.79
CA PHE A 159 10.59 -7.24 10.79
C PHE A 159 11.46 -7.67 11.98
N GLY A 160 11.00 -8.60 12.82
CA GLY A 160 11.74 -9.11 13.97
C GLY A 160 11.52 -8.33 15.28
N ASN A 161 10.64 -7.33 15.32
CA ASN A 161 10.36 -6.59 16.56
C ASN A 161 9.38 -7.36 17.44
N PRO A 162 9.70 -7.55 18.72
CA PRO A 162 8.76 -8.16 19.65
C PRO A 162 7.64 -7.17 20.00
N TYR A 163 6.41 -7.67 19.99
CA TYR A 163 5.26 -6.95 20.50
C TYR A 163 4.48 -7.82 21.47
N VAL A 164 3.80 -7.16 22.39
CA VAL A 164 3.02 -7.77 23.44
C VAL A 164 1.58 -7.33 23.29
N THR A 165 0.66 -8.26 23.48
CA THR A 165 -0.77 -7.96 23.59
C THR A 165 -1.15 -8.02 25.06
N LEU A 166 -1.90 -7.02 25.51
CA LEU A 166 -2.41 -6.98 26.88
C LEU A 166 -3.90 -7.31 26.90
N ARG A 167 -4.33 -8.08 27.89
CA ARG A 167 -5.75 -8.39 28.08
C ARG A 167 -6.55 -7.12 28.31
N GLY A 168 -7.74 -7.08 27.74
CA GLY A 168 -8.65 -5.94 27.86
C GLY A 168 -9.18 -5.38 26.57
N GLY A 169 -8.84 -5.99 25.45
CA GLY A 169 -9.54 -5.75 24.19
C GLY A 169 -11.05 -5.93 24.32
N VAL A 170 -11.80 -5.31 23.41
CA VAL A 170 -13.27 -5.46 23.33
C VAL A 170 -13.70 -6.91 23.08
N ASN A 171 -12.79 -7.73 22.54
CA ASN A 171 -12.91 -9.17 22.45
C ASN A 171 -11.50 -9.82 22.46
N GLN A 172 -11.45 -11.14 22.47
CA GLN A 172 -10.20 -11.92 22.54
C GLN A 172 -9.29 -11.78 21.31
N PHE A 173 -9.80 -11.30 20.17
CA PHE A 173 -9.03 -11.10 18.94
C PHE A 173 -8.57 -9.65 18.74
N MET A 174 -9.20 -8.70 19.44
CA MET A 174 -9.01 -7.25 19.29
C MET A 174 -8.33 -6.66 20.51
N GLN A 175 -7.19 -7.25 20.87
CA GLN A 175 -6.44 -6.86 22.06
C GLN A 175 -5.48 -5.70 21.75
N PRO A 176 -5.35 -4.72 22.66
CA PRO A 176 -4.40 -3.63 22.51
C PRO A 176 -2.98 -4.17 22.36
N GLN A 177 -2.25 -3.67 21.37
CA GLN A 177 -0.91 -4.15 21.04
C GLN A 177 0.15 -3.09 21.36
N PHE A 178 1.27 -3.57 21.90
CA PHE A 178 2.36 -2.76 22.43
C PHE A 178 3.67 -3.27 21.87
N GLU A 179 4.23 -2.56 20.90
CA GLU A 179 5.53 -2.86 20.31
C GLU A 179 6.65 -2.39 21.24
N LEU A 180 7.52 -3.32 21.64
CA LEU A 180 8.66 -3.04 22.50
C LEU A 180 9.79 -2.44 21.67
N ASP A 181 10.54 -1.53 22.28
CA ASP A 181 11.77 -1.03 21.66
C ASP A 181 12.81 -2.15 21.49
N LYS A 182 13.58 -2.12 20.39
CA LYS A 182 14.60 -3.15 20.08
C LYS A 182 15.61 -3.34 21.21
N ALA A 183 15.96 -2.28 21.94
CA ALA A 183 16.88 -2.37 23.07
C ALA A 183 16.33 -3.25 24.22
N HIS A 184 15.03 -3.53 24.21
CA HIS A 184 14.30 -4.24 25.26
C HIS A 184 13.81 -5.61 24.79
N ALA A 185 14.39 -6.18 23.73
CA ALA A 185 14.04 -7.53 23.24
C ALA A 185 14.21 -8.63 24.31
N ASN A 186 15.24 -8.53 25.16
CA ASN A 186 15.45 -9.47 26.27
C ASN A 186 14.34 -9.39 27.33
N TYR A 187 13.74 -8.21 27.51
CA TYR A 187 12.58 -8.08 28.40
C TYR A 187 11.41 -8.89 27.87
N ALA A 188 11.14 -8.81 26.55
CA ALA A 188 10.09 -9.59 25.90
C ALA A 188 10.28 -11.10 26.10
N ALA A 189 11.52 -11.59 26.01
CA ALA A 189 11.85 -13.01 26.18
C ALA A 189 11.57 -13.54 27.60
N GLY A 190 11.57 -12.67 28.60
CA GLY A 190 11.22 -13.03 29.99
C GLY A 190 9.73 -12.95 30.32
N LEU A 191 8.90 -12.45 29.39
CA LEU A 191 7.46 -12.32 29.62
C LEU A 191 6.73 -13.64 29.42
N GLN A 192 5.67 -13.83 30.20
CA GLN A 192 4.76 -14.97 30.10
C GLN A 192 3.32 -14.47 30.09
N SER A 193 2.43 -15.23 29.42
CA SER A 193 0.99 -14.98 29.48
C SER A 193 0.51 -15.00 30.94
N GLY A 194 -0.35 -14.06 31.29
CA GLY A 194 -0.87 -13.85 32.64
C GLY A 194 0.00 -12.97 33.53
N MET A 195 1.24 -12.64 33.15
CA MET A 195 2.06 -11.71 33.93
C MET A 195 1.47 -10.31 33.93
N ARG A 196 1.47 -9.67 35.10
CA ARG A 196 1.12 -8.24 35.20
C ARG A 196 2.37 -7.41 34.93
N ILE A 197 2.28 -6.53 33.94
CA ILE A 197 3.38 -5.64 33.58
C ILE A 197 2.91 -4.19 33.49
N THR A 198 3.88 -3.31 33.67
CA THR A 198 3.72 -1.87 33.53
C THR A 198 4.81 -1.34 32.61
N MET A 199 4.42 -0.54 31.63
CA MET A 199 5.33 0.01 30.63
C MET A 199 4.94 1.43 30.26
N THR A 200 5.92 2.23 29.86
CA THR A 200 5.70 3.52 29.25
C THR A 200 5.74 3.35 27.75
N CYS A 201 4.71 3.80 27.04
CA CYS A 201 4.56 3.64 25.60
C CYS A 201 4.17 4.94 24.94
N ARG A 202 4.39 5.02 23.63
CA ARG A 202 3.83 6.07 22.78
C ARG A 202 2.64 5.54 21.99
N GLY A 203 1.53 6.24 22.01
CA GLY A 203 0.34 5.83 21.25
C GLY A 203 0.48 6.12 19.76
N ARG A 204 0.14 5.16 18.90
CA ARG A 204 0.12 5.34 17.44
C ARG A 204 -1.27 5.56 16.85
N GLY A 205 -2.32 5.39 17.66
CA GLY A 205 -3.70 5.35 17.19
C GLY A 205 -4.24 3.93 17.22
N ASP A 206 -5.28 3.66 16.43
CA ASP A 206 -5.82 2.33 16.22
C ASP A 206 -5.70 1.84 14.78
N VAL A 207 -5.71 0.53 14.63
CA VAL A 207 -5.93 -0.15 13.36
C VAL A 207 -7.17 -1.02 13.53
N ALA A 208 -8.20 -0.72 12.75
CA ALA A 208 -9.49 -1.40 12.81
C ALA A 208 -10.11 -1.43 14.22
N LYS A 209 -10.01 -0.34 15.01
CA LYS A 209 -10.41 -0.25 16.44
C LYS A 209 -9.49 -0.95 17.45
N THR A 210 -8.43 -1.61 17.01
CA THR A 210 -7.41 -2.13 17.94
C THR A 210 -6.36 -1.04 18.19
N PRO A 211 -6.22 -0.54 19.43
CA PRO A 211 -5.19 0.45 19.72
C PRO A 211 -3.79 -0.16 19.62
N MET A 212 -2.89 0.61 19.02
CA MET A 212 -1.51 0.24 18.75
C MET A 212 -0.58 1.26 19.44
N SER A 213 0.46 0.75 20.09
CA SER A 213 1.49 1.58 20.72
C SER A 213 2.88 1.11 20.30
N ASP A 214 3.85 2.01 20.33
CA ASP A 214 5.25 1.73 20.03
C ASP A 214 6.19 2.36 21.05
N GLY A 215 7.49 2.06 20.91
CA GLY A 215 8.53 2.57 21.81
C GLY A 215 8.28 2.18 23.26
N CYS A 216 7.66 1.02 23.49
CA CYS A 216 7.31 0.60 24.83
C CYS A 216 8.55 0.18 25.62
N VAL A 217 8.72 0.78 26.80
CA VAL A 217 9.81 0.51 27.73
C VAL A 217 9.24 0.10 29.11
N PRO A 218 9.81 -0.91 29.79
CA PRO A 218 9.37 -1.33 31.12
C PRO A 218 9.46 -0.20 32.13
N SER A 219 8.40 -0.01 32.91
CA SER A 219 8.31 0.96 34.01
C SER A 219 8.07 0.16 35.29
N ASN A 220 9.15 -0.21 35.99
CA ASN A 220 9.06 -0.84 37.32
C ASN A 220 8.41 0.07 38.36
#